data_AF-A0A9X1XLF5-F1
#
_entry.id   AF-A0A9X1XLF5-F1
#
_cell.length_a   1.000
_cell.length_b   1.000
_cell.length_c   1.000
_cell.angle_alpha   90.00
_cell.angle_beta   90.00
_cell.angle_gamma   90.00
#
_symmetry.space_group_name_H-M   'P 1'
#
loop_
_entity.id
_entity.type
_entity.pdbx_description
1 polymer ?
#
loop_
_entity_poly.entity_id
_entity_poly.type
_entity_poly.pdbx_seq_one_letter_code
_entity_poly.pdbx_strand_id
1 'polypeptide(L)'
;MQISLAGLWQLSPLTDLSIPQDDITFPAPLSAVLPNTLSEEAIAEQEWHLMHDVEVDETMLANSAIDLVISGIGHHAEIRVNGEAVFDCDEFRESYRKDILPYLQLGRNRFEILFLEQDEDWLLEEEQNELSHLSELLDKEDETRIGIWQTPYLEVLPTARIEQVDAELVNHQVGGCEVLVHLKYQAFKPGLLSAQIKFNGMTYRLPLDVRASKTSAVFQLDAPMFIDPEYFVRSDCYLLDVQLENSHRAYQVGLFDRYDQGNSAQQYMKELHLYPQN
;
A
#
# COMPACT_ATOMS: atom_id res chain seq x y z
N MET A 1 3.33 11.72 -9.54
CA MET A 1 4.76 11.85 -9.28
C MET A 1 4.96 11.22 -7.93
N GLN A 2 5.75 10.16 -7.92
CA GLN A 2 6.20 9.53 -6.69
C GLN A 2 7.63 10.00 -6.45
N ILE A 3 7.90 10.44 -5.23
CA ILE A 3 9.25 10.79 -4.77
C ILE A 3 9.70 9.65 -3.86
N SER A 4 10.68 8.87 -4.32
CA SER A 4 11.20 7.75 -3.55
C SER A 4 11.99 8.23 -2.33
N LEU A 5 11.83 7.55 -1.20
CA LEU A 5 12.67 7.70 0.00
C LEU A 5 13.72 6.57 0.10
N ALA A 6 14.21 6.07 -1.05
CA ALA A 6 15.25 5.03 -1.14
C ALA A 6 16.66 5.47 -0.70
N GLY A 7 16.82 6.69 -0.20
CA GLY A 7 18.11 7.19 0.28
C GLY A 7 18.60 6.46 1.53
N LEU A 8 19.72 6.94 2.08
CA LEU A 8 20.26 6.41 3.34
C LEU A 8 19.36 6.83 4.50
N TRP A 9 18.96 5.85 5.30
CA TRP A 9 18.30 6.02 6.58
C TRP A 9 19.31 5.71 7.68
N GLN A 10 19.47 6.62 8.64
CA GLN A 10 20.32 6.37 9.80
C GLN A 10 19.55 5.48 10.78
N LEU A 11 20.08 4.29 11.06
CA LEU A 11 19.57 3.36 12.07
C LEU A 11 20.28 3.58 13.40
N SER A 12 19.51 3.76 14.47
CA SER A 12 20.01 3.94 15.83
C SER A 12 19.26 3.07 16.83
N PRO A 13 19.94 2.42 17.79
CA PRO A 13 19.27 1.76 18.91
C PRO A 13 18.68 2.80 19.87
N LEU A 14 17.53 2.49 20.48
CA LEU A 14 16.90 3.32 21.52
C LEU A 14 17.09 2.72 22.94
N THR A 15 17.11 1.39 23.08
CA THR A 15 17.33 0.69 24.35
C THR A 15 18.82 0.40 24.66
N ASP A 16 19.49 -0.53 23.96
CA ASP A 16 20.94 -0.76 24.09
C ASP A 16 21.78 0.19 23.22
N LEU A 17 22.13 1.34 23.80
CA LEU A 17 22.93 2.37 23.16
C LEU A 17 24.41 1.98 22.93
N SER A 18 24.84 0.78 23.34
CA SER A 18 26.18 0.28 23.02
C SER A 18 26.29 -0.27 21.60
N ILE A 19 25.15 -0.59 20.98
CA ILE A 19 25.09 -1.03 19.58
C ILE A 19 25.43 0.17 18.68
N PRO A 20 26.34 0.01 17.69
CA PRO A 20 26.69 1.10 16.79
C PRO A 20 25.52 1.51 15.89
N GLN A 21 25.49 2.79 15.54
CA GLN A 21 24.63 3.31 14.48
C GLN A 21 25.22 2.97 13.11
N ASP A 22 24.35 2.77 12.11
CA ASP A 22 24.77 2.57 10.72
C ASP A 22 23.71 3.09 9.75
N ASP A 23 24.05 3.20 8.47
CA ASP A 23 23.13 3.65 7.42
C ASP A 23 22.55 2.45 6.66
N ILE A 24 21.23 2.43 6.48
CA ILE A 24 20.49 1.38 5.75
C ILE A 24 19.70 1.98 4.58
N THR A 25 19.48 1.16 3.56
CA THR A 25 18.57 1.47 2.43
C THR A 25 17.51 0.38 2.33
N PHE A 26 16.30 0.75 1.90
CA PHE A 26 15.18 -0.19 1.79
C PHE A 26 14.89 -0.56 0.33
N PRO A 27 14.48 -1.81 0.05
CA PRO A 27 14.04 -2.83 1.01
C PRO A 27 15.18 -3.62 1.68
N ALA A 28 15.10 -3.81 3.00
CA ALA A 28 16.09 -4.57 3.78
C ALA A 28 15.61 -4.90 5.22
N PRO A 29 16.10 -6.01 5.82
CA PRO A 29 16.02 -6.23 7.25
C PRO A 29 17.02 -5.32 7.99
N LEU A 30 16.72 -4.93 9.23
CA LEU A 30 17.66 -4.14 10.05
C LEU A 30 18.99 -4.89 10.27
N SER A 31 18.94 -6.22 10.39
CA SER A 31 20.11 -7.08 10.55
C SER A 31 21.13 -7.00 9.40
N ALA A 32 20.77 -6.41 8.25
CA ALA A 32 21.68 -6.24 7.11
C ALA A 32 22.88 -5.32 7.40
N VAL A 33 22.74 -4.38 8.34
CA VAL A 33 23.78 -3.39 8.69
C VAL A 33 24.25 -3.51 10.13
N LEU A 34 23.56 -4.30 10.95
CA LEU A 34 23.90 -4.48 12.35
C LEU A 34 25.03 -5.51 12.54
N PRO A 35 25.73 -5.49 13.70
CA PRO A 35 26.76 -6.48 13.99
C PRO A 35 26.23 -7.92 13.92
N ASN A 36 26.93 -8.79 13.19
CA ASN A 36 26.61 -10.22 13.06
C ASN A 36 26.57 -11.01 14.38
N THR A 37 26.95 -10.39 15.49
CA THR A 37 26.87 -10.97 16.84
C THR A 37 25.47 -10.87 17.45
N LEU A 38 24.62 -9.98 16.94
CA LEU A 38 23.22 -9.87 17.35
C LEU A 38 22.39 -10.92 16.61
N SER A 39 21.55 -11.66 17.35
CA SER A 39 20.56 -12.56 16.75
C SER A 39 19.31 -11.77 16.36
N GLU A 40 18.48 -12.33 15.47
CA GLU A 40 17.23 -11.68 15.05
C GLU A 40 16.26 -11.48 16.24
N GLU A 41 16.27 -12.41 17.21
CA GLU A 41 15.49 -12.27 18.43
C GLU A 41 15.96 -11.07 19.28
N ALA A 42 17.28 -10.92 19.44
CA ALA A 42 17.85 -9.78 20.17
C ALA A 42 17.59 -8.44 19.46
N ILE A 43 17.52 -8.44 18.12
CA ILE A 43 17.15 -7.26 17.34
C ILE A 43 15.66 -6.95 17.52
N ALA A 44 14.79 -7.96 17.60
CA ALA A 44 13.35 -7.75 17.81
C ALA A 44 12.99 -7.30 19.24
N GLU A 45 13.77 -7.70 20.25
CA GLU A 45 13.62 -7.21 21.64
C GLU A 45 14.15 -5.78 21.85
N GLN A 46 14.82 -5.23 20.84
CA GLN A 46 15.43 -3.91 20.88
C GLN A 46 14.55 -2.89 20.17
N GLU A 47 14.44 -1.68 20.74
CA GLU A 47 13.78 -0.57 20.06
C GLU A 47 14.74 0.15 19.11
N TRP A 48 14.23 0.56 17.96
CA TRP A 48 15.03 1.16 16.89
C TRP A 48 14.43 2.46 16.40
N HIS A 49 15.32 3.37 16.00
CA HIS A 49 14.98 4.63 15.38
C HIS A 49 15.67 4.74 14.02
N LEU A 50 14.87 4.89 12.98
CA LEU A 50 15.31 5.20 11.63
C LEU A 50 15.04 6.66 11.32
N MET A 51 16.02 7.36 10.77
CA MET A 51 15.92 8.77 10.43
C MET A 51 16.34 9.05 9.00
N HIS A 52 15.55 9.84 8.28
CA HIS A 52 15.87 10.30 6.93
C HIS A 52 15.45 11.76 6.73
N ASP A 53 16.35 12.57 6.18
CA ASP A 53 16.10 13.99 5.94
C ASP A 53 15.88 14.26 4.45
N VAL A 54 14.84 15.02 4.13
CA VAL A 54 14.45 15.40 2.76
C VAL A 54 14.31 16.92 2.66
N GLU A 55 14.74 17.50 1.54
CA GLU A 55 14.47 18.90 1.20
C GLU A 55 13.11 19.03 0.52
N VAL A 56 12.26 19.91 1.05
CA VAL A 56 10.93 20.23 0.53
C VAL A 56 10.93 21.66 0.02
N ASP A 57 10.57 21.85 -1.24
CA ASP A 57 10.52 23.16 -1.87
C ASP A 57 9.08 23.72 -1.96
N GLU A 58 8.98 24.97 -2.43
CA GLU A 58 7.68 25.64 -2.63
C GLU A 58 6.80 24.91 -3.64
N THR A 59 7.39 24.22 -4.62
CA THR A 59 6.63 23.51 -5.66
C THR A 59 5.93 22.28 -5.09
N MET A 60 6.58 21.60 -4.15
CA MET A 60 6.03 20.49 -3.41
C MET A 60 4.87 20.97 -2.52
N LEU A 61 5.07 22.04 -1.75
CA LEU A 61 4.03 22.62 -0.88
C LEU A 61 2.84 23.23 -1.63
N ALA A 62 2.97 23.53 -2.93
CA ALA A 62 1.89 24.05 -3.76
C ALA A 62 0.86 22.98 -4.20
N ASN A 63 1.15 21.69 -3.96
CA ASN A 63 0.23 20.60 -4.29
C ASN A 63 -0.99 20.60 -3.36
N SER A 64 -2.04 19.89 -3.77
CA SER A 64 -3.26 19.81 -2.97
C SER A 64 -3.13 18.87 -1.78
N ALA A 65 -2.35 17.82 -1.94
CA ALA A 65 -1.99 16.89 -0.87
C ALA A 65 -0.67 16.18 -1.19
N ILE A 66 -0.05 15.60 -0.17
CA ILE A 66 1.13 14.74 -0.31
C ILE A 66 0.94 13.57 0.63
N ASP A 67 0.84 12.37 0.07
CA ASP A 67 0.70 11.17 0.89
C ASP A 67 2.08 10.56 1.17
N LEU A 68 2.38 10.28 2.43
CA LEU A 68 3.44 9.34 2.80
C LEU A 68 2.89 7.92 2.67
N VAL A 69 3.64 7.07 1.97
CA VAL A 69 3.28 5.67 1.74
C VAL A 69 4.36 4.77 2.29
N ILE A 70 3.94 3.87 3.17
CA ILE A 70 4.79 2.89 3.85
C ILE A 70 4.11 1.52 3.73
N SER A 71 4.89 0.49 3.44
CA SER A 71 4.37 -0.87 3.20
C SER A 71 5.47 -1.90 3.47
N GLY A 72 5.09 -3.15 3.73
CA GLY A 72 6.05 -4.20 4.02
C GLY A 72 6.77 -3.99 5.35
N ILE A 73 6.05 -3.55 6.38
CA ILE A 73 6.54 -3.44 7.76
C ILE A 73 5.83 -4.51 8.58
N GLY A 74 6.55 -5.54 9.02
CA GLY A 74 5.98 -6.70 9.74
C GLY A 74 6.05 -6.63 11.26
N HIS A 75 6.28 -5.44 11.81
CA HIS A 75 6.44 -5.18 13.24
C HIS A 75 5.79 -3.84 13.56
N HIS A 76 5.32 -3.65 14.79
CA HIS A 76 4.77 -2.37 15.23
C HIS A 76 5.79 -1.26 14.98
N ALA A 77 5.39 -0.24 14.23
CA ALA A 77 6.22 0.92 13.94
C ALA A 77 5.40 2.21 13.96
N GLU A 78 5.86 3.19 14.73
CA GLU A 78 5.30 4.53 14.75
C GLU A 78 6.01 5.40 13.72
N ILE A 79 5.23 6.09 12.88
CA ILE A 79 5.75 6.95 11.82
C ILE A 79 5.63 8.42 12.23
N ARG A 80 6.75 9.15 12.19
CA ARG A 80 6.78 10.59 12.48
C ARG A 80 7.32 11.42 11.32
N VAL A 81 6.82 12.65 11.24
CA VAL A 81 7.34 13.69 10.36
C VAL A 81 7.62 14.93 11.19
N ASN A 82 8.86 15.42 11.15
CA ASN A 82 9.34 16.55 11.95
C ASN A 82 9.08 16.39 13.46
N GLY A 83 9.19 15.17 13.98
CA GLY A 83 8.94 14.83 15.38
C GLY A 83 7.47 14.70 15.77
N GLU A 84 6.51 14.91 14.85
CA GLU A 84 5.08 14.71 15.10
C GLU A 84 4.64 13.33 14.60
N ALA A 85 3.95 12.56 15.44
CA ALA A 85 3.40 11.25 15.08
C ALA A 85 2.24 11.38 14.09
N VAL A 86 2.30 10.58 13.02
CA VAL A 86 1.39 10.68 11.88
C VAL A 86 0.45 9.47 11.81
N PHE A 87 0.98 8.26 11.92
CA PHE A 87 0.25 6.98 11.97
C PHE A 87 1.17 5.83 12.41
N ASP A 88 0.57 4.71 12.78
CA ASP A 88 1.26 3.48 13.15
C ASP A 88 1.12 2.42 12.04
N CYS A 89 2.09 1.51 11.97
CA CYS A 89 2.09 0.35 11.07
C CYS A 89 2.18 -0.92 11.91
N ASP A 90 1.25 -1.85 11.74
CA ASP A 90 1.20 -3.09 12.54
C ASP A 90 1.20 -4.34 11.66
N GLU A 91 0.76 -4.22 10.41
CA GLU A 91 0.55 -5.32 9.50
C GLU A 91 1.49 -5.28 8.29
N PHE A 92 2.25 -6.36 8.09
CA PHE A 92 3.18 -6.51 6.96
C PHE A 92 2.53 -6.27 5.60
N ARG A 93 1.26 -6.67 5.47
CA ARG A 93 0.55 -6.80 4.20
C ARG A 93 -0.22 -5.53 3.84
N GLU A 94 -0.34 -4.58 4.76
CA GLU A 94 -1.03 -3.33 4.50
C GLU A 94 -0.13 -2.29 3.83
N SER A 95 -0.77 -1.45 3.03
CA SER A 95 -0.18 -0.24 2.46
C SER A 95 -0.69 0.96 3.22
N TYR A 96 0.05 1.39 4.24
CA TYR A 96 -0.28 2.58 5.00
C TYR A 96 -0.08 3.84 4.17
N ARG A 97 -1.08 4.73 4.22
CA ARG A 97 -1.12 5.96 3.44
C ARG A 97 -1.74 7.08 4.24
N LYS A 98 -1.04 8.20 4.34
CA LYS A 98 -1.53 9.36 5.08
C LYS A 98 -1.10 10.66 4.44
N ASP A 99 -2.01 11.62 4.40
CA ASP A 99 -1.71 12.99 3.99
C ASP A 99 -0.77 13.64 5.01
N ILE A 100 0.45 13.92 4.58
CA ILE A 100 1.47 14.55 5.41
C ILE A 100 1.72 16.01 5.06
N LEU A 101 1.03 16.56 4.05
CA LEU A 101 1.22 17.97 3.67
C LEU A 101 1.13 18.94 4.86
N PRO A 102 0.20 18.76 5.84
CA PRO A 102 0.14 19.63 7.02
C PRO A 102 1.36 19.59 7.95
N TYR A 103 2.17 18.53 7.88
CA TYR A 103 3.32 18.29 8.75
C TYR A 103 4.64 18.76 8.14
N LEU A 104 4.62 19.13 6.86
CA LEU A 104 5.81 19.57 6.11
C LEU A 104 6.08 21.06 6.29
N GLN A 105 7.36 21.42 6.29
CA GLN A 105 7.86 22.79 6.26
C GLN A 105 8.73 23.05 5.03
N LEU A 106 8.93 24.31 4.65
CA LEU A 106 9.87 24.65 3.59
C LEU A 106 11.32 24.36 4.04
N GLY A 107 12.11 23.71 3.19
CA GLY A 107 13.49 23.33 3.47
C GLY A 107 13.59 21.90 4.02
N ARG A 108 14.51 21.69 4.97
CA ARG A 108 14.76 20.37 5.57
C ARG A 108 13.57 19.86 6.40
N ASN A 109 13.12 18.67 6.07
CA ASN A 109 12.12 17.90 6.81
C ASN A 109 12.73 16.55 7.22
N ARG A 110 12.34 16.08 8.39
CA ARG A 110 12.80 14.81 8.94
C ARG A 110 11.68 13.79 8.96
N PHE A 111 11.95 12.61 8.42
CA PHE A 111 11.10 11.45 8.45
C PHE A 111 11.70 10.45 9.43
N GLU A 112 10.86 9.89 10.30
CA GLU A 112 11.29 8.99 11.36
C GLU A 112 10.39 7.77 11.38
N ILE A 113 10.99 6.60 11.58
CA ILE A 113 10.29 5.33 11.77
C ILE A 113 10.83 4.74 13.07
N LEU A 114 9.96 4.57 14.05
CA LEU A 114 10.32 4.05 15.36
C LEU A 114 9.74 2.65 15.50
N PHE A 115 10.59 1.65 15.63
CA PHE A 115 10.17 0.31 16.04
C PHE A 115 10.19 0.26 17.55
N LEU A 116 9.01 0.18 18.16
CA LEU A 116 8.80 0.28 19.60
C LEU A 116 8.18 -1.01 20.13
N GLU A 117 8.33 -1.26 21.43
CA GLU A 117 7.55 -2.30 22.09
C GLU A 117 6.05 -1.95 21.99
N GLN A 118 5.23 -2.90 21.56
CA GLN A 118 3.79 -2.69 21.46
C GLN A 118 3.19 -2.66 22.86
N ASP A 119 2.57 -1.55 23.26
CA ASP A 119 1.84 -1.48 24.53
C ASP A 119 0.73 -2.56 24.56
N GLU A 120 0.77 -3.46 25.56
CA GLU A 120 -0.09 -4.66 25.70
C GLU A 120 -1.62 -4.42 25.70
N ASP A 121 -2.08 -3.16 25.63
CA ASP A 121 -3.48 -2.76 25.85
C ASP A 121 -4.40 -2.87 24.62
N TRP A 122 -3.92 -3.34 23.47
CA TRP A 122 -4.70 -3.44 22.20
C TRP A 122 -5.07 -4.88 21.78
N LEU A 123 -5.59 -5.69 22.71
CA LEU A 123 -6.28 -6.94 22.36
C LEU A 123 -7.65 -6.62 21.71
N LEU A 124 -7.66 -6.27 20.42
CA LEU A 124 -8.88 -6.32 19.62
C LEU A 124 -9.06 -7.76 19.12
N GLU A 125 -10.18 -8.39 19.52
CA GLU A 125 -10.65 -9.63 18.93
C GLU A 125 -11.03 -9.35 17.46
N GLU A 126 -10.13 -9.65 16.53
CA GLU A 126 -10.45 -9.58 15.10
C GLU A 126 -11.50 -10.64 14.76
N GLU A 127 -12.69 -10.20 14.33
CA GLU A 127 -13.65 -11.06 13.64
C GLU A 127 -13.02 -11.50 12.31
N GLN A 128 -12.47 -12.72 12.29
CA GLN A 128 -11.96 -13.40 11.09
C GLN A 128 -13.05 -13.43 10.00
N ASN A 129 -12.90 -12.56 9.01
CA ASN A 129 -13.77 -12.50 7.84
C ASN A 129 -13.28 -13.53 6.81
N GLU A 130 -14.16 -14.31 6.16
CA GLU A 130 -13.75 -15.39 5.23
C GLU A 130 -12.85 -14.92 4.06
N LEU A 131 -12.85 -13.62 3.76
CA LEU A 131 -11.97 -12.99 2.77
C LEU A 131 -10.49 -12.90 3.23
N SER A 132 -10.22 -12.78 4.54
CA SER A 132 -8.84 -12.76 5.07
C SER A 132 -8.15 -14.11 4.88
N HIS A 133 -8.88 -15.20 5.10
CA HIS A 133 -8.38 -16.56 4.89
C HIS A 133 -8.01 -16.86 3.43
N LEU A 134 -8.72 -16.30 2.45
CA LEU A 134 -8.33 -16.42 1.04
C LEU A 134 -7.03 -15.63 0.76
N SER A 135 -6.82 -14.49 1.38
CA SER A 135 -5.57 -13.73 1.25
C SER A 135 -4.38 -14.46 1.88
N GLU A 136 -4.57 -15.03 3.07
CA GLU A 136 -3.58 -15.83 3.80
C GLU A 136 -3.15 -17.10 3.07
N LEU A 137 -4.08 -17.77 2.37
CA LEU A 137 -3.77 -19.01 1.64
C LEU A 137 -2.90 -18.76 0.39
N LEU A 138 -2.94 -17.55 -0.19
CA LEU A 138 -2.32 -17.23 -1.48
C LEU A 138 -0.94 -16.56 -1.36
N ASP A 139 -0.57 -16.06 -0.19
CA ASP A 139 0.71 -15.40 0.09
C ASP A 139 1.45 -16.08 1.24
N LYS A 140 2.46 -16.90 0.93
CA LYS A 140 3.25 -17.70 1.89
C LYS A 140 4.58 -17.05 2.32
N GLU A 141 4.75 -15.75 2.15
CA GLU A 141 6.00 -15.07 2.49
C GLU A 141 5.81 -14.22 3.74
N ASP A 142 5.73 -14.90 4.89
CA ASP A 142 5.83 -14.21 6.17
C ASP A 142 7.30 -14.06 6.51
N GLU A 143 7.79 -12.83 6.37
CA GLU A 143 9.14 -12.45 6.76
C GLU A 143 9.13 -12.07 8.24
N THR A 144 9.90 -12.81 9.04
CA THR A 144 9.88 -12.66 10.50
C THR A 144 10.85 -11.61 11.00
N ARG A 145 11.85 -11.23 10.19
CA ARG A 145 12.86 -10.24 10.58
C ARG A 145 12.28 -8.83 10.56
N ILE A 146 12.70 -8.03 11.52
CA ILE A 146 12.38 -6.61 11.57
C ILE A 146 13.07 -5.87 10.42
N GLY A 147 12.29 -5.04 9.73
CA GLY A 147 12.76 -4.36 8.53
C GLY A 147 11.63 -3.73 7.73
N ILE A 148 12.00 -3.13 6.62
CA ILE A 148 11.07 -2.53 5.67
C ILE A 148 11.32 -3.18 4.32
N TRP A 149 10.30 -3.85 3.80
CA TRP A 149 10.40 -4.71 2.61
C TRP A 149 9.88 -4.06 1.35
N GLN A 150 9.46 -2.81 1.45
CA GLN A 150 9.18 -1.95 0.32
C GLN A 150 9.75 -0.57 0.56
N THR A 151 10.31 0.03 -0.48
CA THR A 151 10.86 1.38 -0.40
C THR A 151 9.74 2.39 -0.08
N PRO A 152 9.83 3.12 1.06
CA PRO A 152 8.89 4.19 1.35
C PRO A 152 8.94 5.28 0.28
N TYR A 153 7.81 5.95 0.03
CA TYR A 153 7.76 7.02 -0.95
C TYR A 153 6.68 8.06 -0.61
N LEU A 154 6.81 9.23 -1.22
CA LEU A 154 5.82 10.29 -1.17
C LEU A 154 5.04 10.32 -2.48
N GLU A 155 3.73 10.31 -2.40
CA GLU A 155 2.86 10.52 -3.56
C GLU A 155 2.37 11.96 -3.58
N VAL A 156 2.79 12.70 -4.60
CA VAL A 156 2.42 14.10 -4.78
C VAL A 156 1.12 14.19 -5.58
N LEU A 157 0.10 14.81 -4.98
CA LEU A 157 -1.28 14.87 -5.47
C LEU A 157 -1.65 16.32 -5.83
N PRO A 158 -1.55 16.71 -7.11
CA PRO A 158 -1.73 18.11 -7.50
C PRO A 158 -3.18 18.57 -7.40
N THR A 159 -4.12 17.70 -7.81
CA THR A 159 -5.55 18.07 -7.89
C THR A 159 -6.53 16.96 -7.51
N ALA A 160 -6.14 15.69 -7.51
CA ALA A 160 -7.00 14.59 -7.06
C ALA A 160 -6.24 13.45 -6.37
N ARG A 161 -6.95 12.63 -5.59
CA ARG A 161 -6.47 11.42 -4.90
C ARG A 161 -7.34 10.22 -5.28
N ILE A 162 -6.71 9.07 -5.55
CA ILE A 162 -7.40 7.77 -5.53
C ILE A 162 -7.53 7.36 -4.06
N GLU A 163 -8.76 7.25 -3.55
CA GLU A 163 -9.00 6.81 -2.18
C GLU A 163 -9.09 5.28 -2.11
N GLN A 164 -9.81 4.68 -3.06
CA GLN A 164 -10.03 3.24 -3.08
C GLN A 164 -10.40 2.78 -4.49
N VAL A 165 -9.97 1.58 -4.84
CA VAL A 165 -10.43 0.87 -6.03
C VAL A 165 -11.07 -0.43 -5.57
N ASP A 166 -12.35 -0.58 -5.88
CA ASP A 166 -13.08 -1.82 -5.66
C ASP A 166 -13.41 -2.43 -7.02
N ALA A 167 -13.53 -3.74 -7.06
CA ALA A 167 -14.15 -4.45 -8.19
C ALA A 167 -15.32 -5.28 -7.66
N GLU A 168 -16.32 -5.51 -8.51
CA GLU A 168 -17.44 -6.39 -8.21
C GLU A 168 -17.68 -7.30 -9.41
N LEU A 169 -17.81 -8.61 -9.16
CA LEU A 169 -18.10 -9.60 -10.18
C LEU A 169 -19.62 -9.84 -10.28
N VAL A 170 -20.17 -9.64 -11.48
CA VAL A 170 -21.57 -9.86 -11.80
C VAL A 170 -21.67 -11.01 -12.81
N ASN A 171 -22.18 -12.16 -12.36
CA ASN A 171 -22.34 -13.34 -13.22
C ASN A 171 -23.68 -13.32 -13.96
N HIS A 172 -23.66 -13.68 -15.24
CA HIS A 172 -24.87 -13.79 -16.06
C HIS A 172 -25.27 -15.26 -16.26
N GLN A 173 -26.58 -15.56 -16.21
CA GLN A 173 -27.10 -16.93 -16.32
C GLN A 173 -26.84 -17.61 -17.67
N VAL A 174 -26.49 -16.85 -18.71
CA VAL A 174 -26.36 -17.33 -20.10
C VAL A 174 -24.89 -17.51 -20.52
N GLY A 175 -23.97 -17.49 -19.55
CA GLY A 175 -22.53 -17.55 -19.77
C GLY A 175 -21.90 -16.15 -19.88
N GLY A 176 -20.66 -16.03 -19.41
CA GLY A 176 -19.95 -14.77 -19.26
C GLY A 176 -20.22 -14.05 -17.94
N CYS A 177 -19.42 -13.03 -17.67
CA CYS A 177 -19.58 -12.17 -16.49
C CYS A 177 -19.17 -10.73 -16.79
N GLU A 178 -19.55 -9.83 -15.89
CA GLU A 178 -19.14 -8.44 -15.89
C GLU A 178 -18.30 -8.15 -14.66
N VAL A 179 -17.22 -7.39 -14.84
CA VAL A 179 -16.44 -6.84 -13.74
C VAL A 179 -16.73 -5.35 -13.68
N LEU A 180 -17.43 -4.94 -12.63
CA LEU A 180 -17.72 -3.55 -12.33
C LEU A 180 -16.59 -2.99 -11.46
N VAL A 181 -15.78 -2.11 -12.03
CA VAL A 181 -14.71 -1.42 -11.30
C VAL A 181 -15.24 -0.10 -10.77
N HIS A 182 -15.14 0.07 -9.47
CA HIS A 182 -15.51 1.26 -8.73
C HIS A 182 -14.26 2.02 -8.32
N LEU A 183 -14.11 3.25 -8.83
CA LEU A 183 -13.06 4.16 -8.43
C LEU A 183 -13.64 5.18 -7.45
N LYS A 184 -13.24 5.12 -6.19
CA LYS A 184 -13.49 6.17 -5.20
C LYS A 184 -12.33 7.16 -5.20
N TYR A 185 -12.64 8.44 -5.22
CA TYR A 185 -11.65 9.49 -5.38
C TYR A 185 -12.06 10.76 -4.65
N GLN A 186 -11.06 11.57 -4.33
CA GLN A 186 -11.22 12.93 -3.83
C GLN A 186 -10.65 13.91 -4.85
N ALA A 187 -11.47 14.84 -5.32
CA ALA A 187 -11.01 15.96 -6.14
C ALA A 187 -10.80 17.19 -5.25
N PHE A 188 -9.59 17.73 -5.23
CA PHE A 188 -9.21 18.90 -4.44
C PHE A 188 -9.42 20.22 -5.19
N LYS A 189 -9.22 20.21 -6.51
CA LYS A 189 -9.33 21.40 -7.36
C LYS A 189 -10.24 21.11 -8.56
N PRO A 190 -11.05 22.10 -9.00
CA PRO A 190 -11.82 21.95 -10.24
C PRO A 190 -10.88 21.88 -11.45
N GLY A 191 -11.20 21.00 -12.40
CA GLY A 191 -10.39 20.81 -13.61
C GLY A 191 -10.96 19.73 -14.51
N LEU A 192 -10.40 19.60 -15.71
CA LEU A 192 -10.69 18.50 -16.63
C LEU A 192 -9.90 17.27 -16.18
N LEU A 193 -10.46 16.56 -15.20
CA LEU A 193 -9.87 15.34 -14.66
C LEU A 193 -10.47 14.11 -15.32
N SER A 194 -9.62 13.12 -15.59
CA SER A 194 -10.07 11.81 -16.04
C SER A 194 -9.18 10.72 -15.47
N ALA A 195 -9.79 9.65 -14.97
CA ALA A 195 -9.09 8.43 -14.64
C ALA A 195 -9.03 7.51 -15.86
N GLN A 196 -7.94 6.77 -16.00
CA GLN A 196 -7.82 5.69 -16.97
C GLN A 196 -7.85 4.36 -16.23
N ILE A 197 -8.76 3.47 -16.63
CA ILE A 197 -8.88 2.12 -16.06
C ILE A 197 -8.63 1.12 -17.18
N LYS A 198 -7.66 0.23 -17.01
CA LYS A 198 -7.37 -0.86 -17.94
C LYS A 198 -7.59 -2.20 -17.26
N PHE A 199 -8.30 -3.09 -17.94
CA PHE A 199 -8.60 -4.42 -17.44
C PHE A 199 -8.81 -5.36 -18.62
N ASN A 200 -8.18 -6.54 -18.58
CA ASN A 200 -8.28 -7.56 -19.63
C ASN A 200 -8.07 -7.00 -21.06
N GLY A 201 -7.04 -6.16 -21.25
CA GLY A 201 -6.73 -5.53 -22.54
C GLY A 201 -7.68 -4.39 -22.97
N MET A 202 -8.79 -4.18 -22.28
CA MET A 202 -9.69 -3.04 -22.48
C MET A 202 -9.19 -1.81 -21.72
N THR A 203 -9.58 -0.63 -22.18
CA THR A 203 -9.22 0.65 -21.54
C THR A 203 -10.40 1.61 -21.59
N TYR A 204 -10.82 2.10 -20.43
CA TYR A 204 -11.78 3.19 -20.31
C TYR A 204 -11.13 4.44 -19.78
N ARG A 205 -11.61 5.60 -20.24
CA ARG A 205 -11.27 6.91 -19.70
C ARG A 205 -12.53 7.52 -19.10
N LEU A 206 -12.55 7.67 -17.78
CA LEU A 206 -13.70 8.15 -17.03
C LEU A 206 -13.47 9.61 -16.65
N PRO A 207 -14.29 10.57 -17.12
CA PRO A 207 -14.22 11.94 -16.61
C PRO A 207 -14.62 11.96 -15.13
N LEU A 208 -13.92 12.78 -14.33
CA LEU A 208 -14.22 12.94 -12.92
C LEU A 208 -14.98 14.25 -12.69
N ASP A 209 -16.07 14.15 -11.94
CA ASP A 209 -16.80 15.32 -11.44
C ASP A 209 -16.19 15.73 -10.09
N VAL A 210 -15.86 17.01 -9.93
CA VAL A 210 -15.32 17.59 -8.69
C VAL A 210 -16.30 17.48 -7.51
N ARG A 211 -17.60 17.29 -7.77
CA ARG A 211 -18.65 17.15 -6.76
C ARG A 211 -18.98 15.70 -6.41
N ALA A 212 -18.49 14.75 -7.20
CA ALA A 212 -18.67 13.33 -6.96
C ALA A 212 -17.43 12.74 -6.26
N SER A 213 -17.63 11.63 -5.56
CA SER A 213 -16.57 10.88 -4.88
C SER A 213 -16.37 9.48 -5.46
N LYS A 214 -17.13 9.11 -6.49
CA LYS A 214 -17.11 7.78 -7.09
C LYS A 214 -17.43 7.87 -8.58
N THR A 215 -16.71 7.08 -9.38
CA THR A 215 -17.04 6.79 -10.78
C THR A 215 -16.86 5.29 -11.03
N SER A 216 -17.35 4.78 -12.15
CA SER A 216 -17.31 3.33 -12.41
C SER A 216 -17.19 2.98 -13.87
N ALA A 217 -16.57 1.84 -14.14
CA ALA A 217 -16.44 1.22 -15.45
C ALA A 217 -16.91 -0.23 -15.40
N VAL A 218 -17.60 -0.68 -16.44
CA VAL A 218 -18.04 -2.08 -16.57
C VAL A 218 -17.23 -2.74 -17.68
N PHE A 219 -16.60 -3.86 -17.36
CA PHE A 219 -15.85 -4.69 -18.30
C PHE A 219 -16.58 -6.01 -18.52
N GLN A 220 -16.86 -6.36 -19.77
CA GLN A 220 -17.48 -7.63 -20.12
C GLN A 220 -16.41 -8.70 -20.37
N LEU A 221 -16.63 -9.89 -19.81
CA LEU A 221 -15.79 -11.07 -19.97
C LEU A 221 -16.62 -12.19 -20.58
N ASP A 222 -16.38 -12.49 -21.86
CA ASP A 222 -17.08 -13.56 -22.57
C ASP A 222 -16.62 -14.97 -22.14
N ALA A 223 -15.35 -15.09 -21.73
CA ALA A 223 -14.73 -16.34 -21.27
C ALA A 223 -13.89 -16.06 -20.01
N PRO A 224 -14.52 -15.89 -18.84
CA PRO A 224 -13.80 -15.63 -17.60
C PRO A 224 -12.93 -16.81 -17.18
N MET A 225 -11.72 -16.50 -16.73
CA MET A 225 -10.82 -17.44 -16.07
C MET A 225 -11.13 -17.42 -14.59
N PHE A 226 -11.70 -18.51 -14.09
CA PHE A 226 -11.94 -18.70 -12.67
C PHE A 226 -10.78 -19.45 -12.03
N ILE A 227 -10.40 -18.99 -10.85
CA ILE A 227 -9.34 -19.56 -10.04
C ILE A 227 -9.93 -20.67 -9.17
N ASP A 228 -9.26 -21.83 -9.18
CA ASP A 228 -9.46 -22.86 -8.18
C ASP A 228 -8.61 -22.51 -6.94
N PRO A 229 -9.22 -22.29 -5.75
CA PRO A 229 -8.49 -22.00 -4.53
C PRO A 229 -7.43 -23.06 -4.15
N GLU A 230 -7.63 -24.33 -4.53
CA GLU A 230 -6.68 -25.42 -4.22
C GLU A 230 -5.44 -25.40 -5.11
N TYR A 231 -5.51 -24.77 -6.28
CA TYR A 231 -4.46 -24.74 -7.31
C TYR A 231 -4.16 -23.33 -7.79
N PHE A 232 -4.13 -22.37 -6.88
CA PHE A 232 -3.86 -20.98 -7.24
C PHE A 232 -2.50 -20.80 -7.93
N VAL A 233 -2.55 -20.25 -9.14
CA VAL A 233 -1.37 -19.75 -9.85
C VAL A 233 -1.58 -18.27 -10.13
N ARG A 234 -0.61 -17.42 -9.73
CA ARG A 234 -0.68 -15.96 -9.94
C ARG A 234 -0.88 -15.55 -11.40
N SER A 235 -0.51 -16.41 -12.37
CA SER A 235 -0.73 -16.18 -13.80
C SER A 235 -2.21 -16.19 -14.21
N ASP A 236 -3.08 -16.74 -13.36
CA ASP A 236 -4.50 -16.92 -13.65
C ASP A 236 -5.32 -15.71 -13.15
N CYS A 237 -4.67 -14.74 -12.49
CA CYS A 237 -5.25 -13.46 -12.12
C CYS A 237 -5.24 -12.48 -13.29
N TYR A 238 -6.29 -11.66 -13.37
CA TYR A 238 -6.32 -10.48 -14.23
C TYR A 238 -5.52 -9.34 -13.62
N LEU A 239 -4.97 -8.48 -14.48
CA LEU A 239 -4.36 -7.21 -14.06
C LEU A 239 -5.38 -6.08 -14.24
N LEU A 240 -5.69 -5.39 -13.14
CA LEU A 240 -6.44 -4.14 -13.13
C LEU A 240 -5.47 -2.97 -12.91
N ASP A 241 -5.39 -2.07 -13.87
CA ASP A 241 -4.49 -0.91 -13.86
C ASP A 241 -5.33 0.36 -13.81
N VAL A 242 -5.11 1.18 -12.79
CA VAL A 242 -5.83 2.43 -12.55
C VAL A 242 -4.84 3.58 -12.48
N GLN A 243 -5.02 4.56 -13.35
CA GLN A 243 -4.20 5.76 -13.39
C GLN A 243 -5.07 7.00 -13.22
N LEU A 244 -4.68 7.87 -12.29
CA LEU A 244 -5.28 9.18 -12.09
C LEU A 244 -4.18 10.21 -11.93
N GLU A 245 -4.06 11.10 -12.91
CA GLU A 245 -2.96 12.07 -13.00
C GLU A 245 -1.58 11.39 -12.85
N ASN A 246 -1.07 11.51 -11.64
CA ASN A 246 0.26 11.26 -11.15
C ASN A 246 0.30 9.99 -10.29
N SER A 247 -0.86 9.46 -9.93
CA SER A 247 -1.08 8.24 -9.18
C SER A 247 -1.31 7.07 -10.11
N HIS A 248 -0.67 5.96 -9.78
CA HIS A 248 -0.81 4.69 -10.48
C HIS A 248 -1.01 3.59 -9.44
N ARG A 249 -2.04 2.77 -9.66
CA ARG A 249 -2.37 1.62 -8.84
C ARG A 249 -2.58 0.43 -9.76
N ALA A 250 -1.98 -0.70 -9.43
CA ALA A 250 -2.19 -1.95 -10.13
C ALA A 250 -2.71 -2.99 -9.15
N TYR A 251 -3.60 -3.86 -9.58
CA TYR A 251 -4.18 -4.90 -8.75
C TYR A 251 -4.20 -6.23 -9.49
N GLN A 252 -3.90 -7.31 -8.77
CA GLN A 252 -4.24 -8.66 -9.21
C GLN A 252 -5.68 -8.94 -8.81
N VAL A 253 -6.50 -9.30 -9.78
CA VAL A 253 -7.92 -9.63 -9.59
C VAL A 253 -8.13 -11.10 -9.95
N GLY A 254 -8.39 -11.91 -8.94
CA GLY A 254 -8.76 -13.31 -9.06
C GLY A 254 -10.28 -13.47 -9.02
N LEU A 255 -10.84 -14.19 -9.99
CA LEU A 255 -12.27 -14.49 -10.04
C LEU A 255 -12.50 -15.88 -9.45
N PHE A 256 -13.42 -16.04 -8.50
CA PHE A 256 -13.80 -17.35 -7.98
C PHE A 256 -15.22 -17.70 -8.39
N ASP A 257 -15.42 -18.97 -8.74
CA ASP A 257 -16.74 -19.50 -9.05
C ASP A 257 -17.30 -20.21 -7.81
N ARG A 258 -18.23 -19.57 -7.10
CA ARG A 258 -18.98 -20.21 -6.00
C ARG A 258 -20.41 -20.47 -6.46
N TYR A 259 -20.64 -21.59 -7.14
CA TYR A 259 -21.99 -22.02 -7.51
C TYR A 259 -22.83 -22.54 -6.32
N ASP A 260 -22.23 -22.89 -5.18
CA ASP A 260 -22.91 -23.73 -4.17
C ASP A 260 -23.48 -23.01 -2.94
N GLN A 261 -23.26 -21.72 -2.71
CA GLN A 261 -23.88 -21.02 -1.58
C GLN A 261 -24.26 -19.57 -1.95
N GLY A 262 -25.57 -19.35 -2.18
CA GLY A 262 -26.23 -18.05 -2.04
C GLY A 262 -25.52 -16.81 -2.60
N ASN A 263 -25.69 -16.55 -3.89
CA ASN A 263 -25.81 -15.22 -4.50
C ASN A 263 -24.74 -14.12 -4.26
N SER A 264 -23.52 -14.43 -3.85
CA SER A 264 -22.40 -13.48 -4.00
C SER A 264 -21.19 -14.16 -4.62
N ALA A 265 -20.89 -13.80 -5.86
CA ALA A 265 -19.61 -14.14 -6.47
C ALA A 265 -18.54 -13.35 -5.71
N GLN A 266 -17.57 -14.06 -5.14
CA GLN A 266 -16.44 -13.45 -4.43
C GLN A 266 -15.28 -13.25 -5.40
N GLN A 267 -14.52 -12.20 -5.17
CA GLN A 267 -13.31 -11.89 -5.93
C GLN A 267 -12.19 -11.53 -4.97
N TYR A 268 -11.00 -12.04 -5.26
CA TYR A 268 -9.78 -11.62 -4.59
C TYR A 268 -9.19 -10.45 -5.35
N MET A 269 -8.83 -9.40 -4.62
CA MET A 269 -8.17 -8.24 -5.18
C MET A 269 -7.01 -7.85 -4.27
N LYS A 270 -5.80 -7.86 -4.82
CA LYS A 270 -4.58 -7.44 -4.11
C LYS A 270 -3.88 -6.35 -4.88
N GLU A 271 -3.55 -5.26 -4.19
CA GLU A 271 -2.72 -4.21 -4.76
C GLU A 271 -1.32 -4.75 -5.02
N LEU A 272 -0.84 -4.51 -6.23
CA LEU A 272 0.54 -4.75 -6.62
C LEU A 272 1.32 -3.47 -6.35
N HIS A 273 2.30 -3.61 -5.46
CA HIS A 273 3.31 -2.59 -5.29
C HIS A 273 4.21 -2.58 -6.52
N LEU A 274 3.94 -1.63 -7.42
CA LEU A 274 4.77 -1.40 -8.58
C LEU A 274 6.08 -0.80 -8.10
N TYR A 275 7.16 -1.57 -8.18
CA TYR A 275 8.49 -1.04 -7.93
C TYR A 275 8.71 0.19 -8.84
N PRO A 276 9.10 1.36 -8.29
CA PRO A 276 9.54 2.44 -9.13
C PRO A 276 10.72 1.91 -9.96
N GLN A 277 10.57 1.88 -11.28
CA GLN A 277 11.70 1.62 -12.14
C GLN A 277 12.66 2.80 -11.99
N ASN A 278 13.84 2.52 -11.44
CA ASN A 278 14.96 3.47 -11.37
C ASN A 278 15.29 4.06 -12.74
#